data_AF-A0A7V5KIG6-F1
#
_entry.id   AF-A0A7V5KIG6-F1
#
_cell.length_a   1.000
_cell.length_b   1.000
_cell.length_c   1.000
_cell.angle_alpha   90.00
_cell.angle_beta   90.00
_cell.angle_gamma   90.00
#
_symmetry.space_group_name_H-M   'P 1'
#
loop_
_entity.id
_entity.type
_entity.pdbx_description
1 polymer ?
#
loop_
_entity_poly.entity_id
_entity_poly.type
_entity_poly.pdbx_seq_one_letter_code
_entity_poly.pdbx_strand_id
1 'polypeptide(L)'
;MPHIIFTGKVDLMAAWKAFGPQVINKDNWITKVSDAFLNASQTVLLFEATAVYRGVTHNFYVRAETKHGQQLTVRIEPRTNVEKNDGVKRAVVLVGRFLQSVASELKMEKSNLPVDMLKDLQ
;
A
#
# COMPACT_ATOMS: atom_id res chain seq x y z
N MET A 1 1.10 6.20 12.11
CA MET A 1 0.72 5.07 11.23
C MET A 1 1.33 5.36 9.86
N PRO A 2 2.13 4.45 9.28
CA PRO A 2 2.71 4.64 7.95
C PRO A 2 1.58 4.86 6.92
N HIS A 3 1.64 5.95 6.16
CA HIS A 3 0.62 6.29 5.17
C HIS A 3 1.15 7.19 4.05
N ILE A 4 0.46 7.12 2.91
CA ILE A 4 0.60 7.99 1.74
C ILE A 4 -0.79 8.52 1.38
N ILE A 5 -0.88 9.79 1.05
CA ILE A 5 -2.07 10.46 0.54
C ILE A 5 -1.78 10.88 -0.89
N PHE A 6 -2.65 10.47 -1.81
CA PHE A 6 -2.65 10.88 -3.20
C PHE A 6 -3.86 11.77 -3.50
N THR A 7 -3.65 12.72 -4.41
CA THR A 7 -4.71 13.48 -5.08
C THR A 7 -4.90 12.92 -6.48
N GLY A 8 -6.14 12.93 -6.98
CA GLY A 8 -6.49 12.39 -8.28
C GLY A 8 -7.58 11.32 -8.18
N LYS A 9 -8.02 10.84 -9.34
CA LYS A 9 -9.04 9.80 -9.44
C LYS A 9 -8.39 8.44 -9.58
N VAL A 10 -9.02 7.44 -8.98
CA VAL A 10 -8.67 6.03 -9.15
C VAL A 10 -9.93 5.20 -9.17
N ASP A 11 -10.00 4.26 -10.09
CA ASP A 11 -11.00 3.20 -10.10
C ASP A 11 -10.43 2.00 -9.33
N LEU A 12 -10.92 1.77 -8.10
CA LEU A 12 -10.46 0.66 -7.28
C LEU A 12 -10.89 -0.71 -7.81
N MET A 13 -11.96 -0.80 -8.62
CA MET A 13 -12.31 -2.05 -9.28
C MET A 13 -11.30 -2.38 -10.37
N ALA A 14 -10.91 -1.40 -11.18
CA ALA A 14 -9.86 -1.58 -12.18
C ALA A 14 -8.53 -1.96 -11.53
N ALA A 15 -8.15 -1.28 -10.44
CA ALA A 15 -6.98 -1.64 -9.65
C ALA A 15 -7.05 -3.06 -9.08
N TRP A 16 -8.19 -3.47 -8.52
CA TRP A 16 -8.35 -4.84 -8.01
C TRP A 16 -8.19 -5.89 -9.12
N LYS A 17 -8.78 -5.67 -10.30
CA LYS A 17 -8.66 -6.58 -11.45
C LYS A 17 -7.24 -6.67 -12.02
N ALA A 18 -6.48 -5.57 -11.93
CA ALA A 18 -5.10 -5.51 -12.42
C ALA A 18 -4.07 -6.00 -11.39
N PHE A 19 -4.49 -6.29 -10.15
CA PHE A 19 -3.57 -6.65 -9.09
C PHE A 19 -2.91 -8.00 -9.36
N GLY A 20 -1.58 -8.02 -9.19
CA GLY A 20 -0.78 -9.23 -9.13
C GLY A 20 0.13 -9.20 -7.90
N PRO A 21 0.48 -10.37 -7.32
CA PRO A 21 1.35 -10.45 -6.16
C PRO A 21 2.68 -9.73 -6.38
N GLN A 22 3.15 -9.01 -5.35
CA GLN A 22 4.42 -8.28 -5.38
C GLN A 22 5.34 -8.71 -4.25
N VAL A 23 6.64 -8.75 -4.54
CA VAL A 23 7.68 -9.03 -3.55
C VAL A 23 8.85 -8.08 -3.72
N ILE A 24 9.40 -7.62 -2.60
CA ILE A 24 10.68 -6.92 -2.54
C ILE A 24 11.56 -7.56 -1.48
N ASN A 25 12.83 -7.77 -1.83
CA ASN A 25 13.87 -8.22 -0.91
C ASN A 25 14.93 -7.11 -0.84
N LYS A 26 15.01 -6.43 0.31
CA LYS A 26 15.89 -5.27 0.50
C LYS A 26 16.23 -5.09 1.97
N ASP A 27 17.49 -4.77 2.28
CA ASP A 27 17.97 -4.49 3.64
C ASP A 27 17.62 -5.59 4.66
N ASN A 28 17.74 -6.85 4.25
CA ASN A 28 17.38 -8.06 5.01
C ASN A 28 15.88 -8.21 5.34
N TRP A 29 15.02 -7.38 4.74
CA TRP A 29 13.58 -7.54 4.77
C TRP A 29 13.09 -8.24 3.51
N ILE A 30 12.17 -9.20 3.70
CA ILE A 30 11.30 -9.68 2.63
C ILE A 30 9.93 -9.07 2.90
N THR A 31 9.44 -8.24 1.98
CA THR A 31 8.10 -7.67 2.05
C THR A 31 7.29 -8.19 0.86
N LYS A 32 6.14 -8.77 1.14
CA LYS A 32 5.20 -9.33 0.16
C LYS A 32 3.86 -8.62 0.26
N VAL A 33 3.19 -8.47 -0.87
CA VAL A 33 1.77 -8.15 -0.97
C VAL A 33 1.15 -9.23 -1.85
N SER A 34 0.34 -10.12 -1.28
CA SER A 34 -0.07 -11.38 -1.93
C SER A 34 -1.45 -11.31 -2.56
N ASP A 35 -2.40 -10.67 -1.88
CA ASP A 35 -3.82 -10.70 -2.23
C ASP A 35 -4.45 -9.32 -2.09
N ALA A 36 -5.56 -9.11 -2.80
CA ALA A 36 -6.33 -7.87 -2.76
C ALA A 36 -7.84 -8.15 -2.68
N PHE A 37 -8.53 -7.41 -1.83
CA PHE A 37 -9.95 -7.57 -1.50
C PHE A 37 -10.68 -6.24 -1.62
N LEU A 38 -11.56 -6.14 -2.62
CA LEU A 38 -12.38 -4.97 -2.84
C LEU A 38 -13.67 -5.05 -2.01
N ASN A 39 -14.04 -3.96 -1.33
CA ASN A 39 -15.30 -3.92 -0.61
C ASN A 39 -16.49 -3.72 -1.55
N ALA A 40 -17.70 -4.03 -1.07
CA ALA A 40 -18.92 -3.96 -1.89
C ALA A 40 -19.20 -2.56 -2.49
N SER A 41 -18.87 -1.49 -1.76
CA SER A 41 -19.03 -0.11 -2.24
C SER A 41 -17.91 0.37 -3.16
N GLN A 42 -16.89 -0.46 -3.42
CA GLN A 42 -15.74 -0.15 -4.29
C GLN A 42 -14.95 1.10 -3.88
N THR A 43 -15.01 1.46 -2.61
CA THR A 43 -14.35 2.64 -2.03
C THR A 43 -13.15 2.27 -1.17
N VAL A 44 -12.98 0.97 -0.89
CA VAL A 44 -11.88 0.42 -0.09
C VAL A 44 -11.34 -0.83 -0.76
N LEU A 45 -10.02 -0.86 -0.94
CA LEU A 45 -9.26 -2.02 -1.38
C LEU A 45 -8.27 -2.39 -0.27
N LEU A 46 -8.40 -3.61 0.26
CA LEU A 46 -7.50 -4.17 1.27
C LEU A 46 -6.49 -5.08 0.60
N PHE A 47 -5.22 -4.97 0.99
CA PHE A 47 -4.15 -5.81 0.48
C PHE A 47 -3.56 -6.62 1.63
N GLU A 48 -3.46 -7.94 1.45
CA GLU A 48 -2.74 -8.80 2.39
C GLU A 48 -1.24 -8.64 2.18
N ALA A 49 -0.51 -8.40 3.27
CA ALA A 49 0.90 -8.16 3.26
C ALA A 49 1.63 -8.95 4.35
N THR A 50 2.85 -9.35 4.02
CA THR A 50 3.76 -10.04 4.94
C THR A 50 5.11 -9.35 4.94
N ALA A 51 5.64 -9.07 6.12
CA ALA A 51 7.01 -8.61 6.32
C ALA A 51 7.79 -9.66 7.12
N VAL A 52 8.93 -10.10 6.59
CA VAL A 52 9.83 -11.06 7.24
C VAL A 52 11.19 -10.42 7.48
N TYR A 53 11.69 -10.53 8.70
CA TYR A 53 13.05 -10.13 9.06
C TYR A 53 13.67 -11.14 10.01
N ARG A 54 14.82 -11.70 9.63
CA ARG A 54 15.57 -12.69 10.43
C ARG A 54 14.69 -13.82 10.99
N GLY A 55 13.75 -14.32 10.18
CA GLY A 55 12.84 -15.41 10.56
C GLY A 55 11.58 -14.98 11.32
N VAL A 56 11.49 -13.71 11.77
CA VAL A 56 10.26 -13.17 12.37
C VAL A 56 9.32 -12.72 11.26
N THR A 57 8.08 -13.19 11.30
CA THR A 57 7.04 -12.92 10.29
C THR A 57 5.94 -12.05 10.89
N HIS A 58 5.59 -10.98 10.19
CA HIS A 58 4.47 -10.11 10.51
C HIS A 58 3.49 -10.09 9.35
N ASN A 59 2.28 -10.60 9.57
CA ASN A 59 1.18 -10.54 8.61
C ASN A 59 0.25 -9.38 8.96
N PHE A 60 -0.15 -8.62 7.97
CA PHE A 60 -0.99 -7.45 8.16
C PHE A 60 -1.72 -7.06 6.89
N TYR A 61 -2.61 -6.06 7.00
CA TYR A 61 -3.30 -5.50 5.86
C TYR A 61 -2.86 -4.06 5.57
N VAL A 62 -2.77 -3.73 4.30
CA VAL A 62 -2.67 -2.35 3.80
C VAL A 62 -4.03 -1.96 3.22
N ARG A 63 -4.57 -0.84 3.67
CA ARG A 63 -5.85 -0.29 3.22
C ARG A 63 -5.62 0.86 2.26
N ALA A 64 -6.19 0.77 1.08
CA ALA A 64 -6.35 1.87 0.13
C ALA A 64 -7.82 2.32 0.14
N GLU A 65 -8.07 3.59 0.45
CA GLU A 65 -9.42 4.12 0.65
C GLU A 65 -9.60 5.43 -0.08
N THR A 66 -10.62 5.51 -0.93
CA THR A 66 -10.97 6.75 -1.64
C THR A 66 -11.87 7.63 -0.77
N LYS A 67 -11.56 8.92 -0.71
CA LYS A 67 -12.37 9.95 -0.05
C LYS A 67 -12.94 10.88 -1.12
N HIS A 68 -14.27 10.94 -1.22
CA HIS A 68 -15.01 11.75 -2.20
C HIS A 68 -14.58 11.57 -3.67
N GLY A 69 -13.96 10.44 -4.02
CA GLY A 69 -13.51 10.13 -5.38
C GLY A 69 -12.36 11.00 -5.92
N GLN A 70 -11.74 11.85 -5.11
CA GLN A 70 -10.66 12.76 -5.54
C GLN A 70 -9.37 12.64 -4.72
N GLN A 71 -9.43 11.89 -3.62
CA GLN A 71 -8.30 11.63 -2.75
C GLN A 71 -8.25 10.14 -2.45
N LEU A 72 -7.04 9.58 -2.46
CA LEU A 72 -6.78 8.19 -2.12
C LEU A 72 -5.80 8.17 -0.94
N THR A 73 -6.15 7.47 0.12
CA THR A 73 -5.25 7.23 1.26
C THR A 73 -4.81 5.77 1.27
N VAL A 74 -3.50 5.54 1.27
CA VAL A 74 -2.89 4.22 1.44
C VAL A 74 -2.23 4.17 2.81
N ARG A 75 -2.63 3.24 3.68
CA ARG A 75 -2.13 3.12 5.05
C ARG A 75 -2.20 1.69 5.55
N ILE A 76 -1.53 1.40 6.66
CA ILE A 76 -1.78 0.15 7.40
C ILE A 76 -3.23 0.13 7.90
N GLU A 77 -3.90 -1.01 7.78
CA GLU A 77 -5.26 -1.20 8.31
C GLU A 77 -5.26 -0.96 9.82
N PRO A 78 -6.04 0.03 10.32
CA PRO A 78 -6.00 0.41 11.73
C PRO A 78 -6.28 -0.71 12.73
N ARG A 79 -7.02 -1.74 12.30
CA ARG A 79 -7.35 -2.90 13.15
C ARG A 79 -6.21 -3.90 13.26
N THR A 80 -5.14 -3.75 12.49
CA THR A 80 -3.97 -4.63 12.57
C THR A 80 -2.93 -4.09 13.52
N ASN A 81 -2.67 -4.81 14.60
CA ASN A 81 -1.62 -4.44 15.56
C ASN A 81 -0.26 -4.96 15.06
N VAL A 82 0.39 -4.19 14.18
CA VAL A 82 1.72 -4.51 13.63
C VAL A 82 2.74 -3.44 14.00
N GLU A 83 3.97 -3.87 14.28
CA GLU A 83 5.09 -2.96 14.48
C GLU A 83 5.35 -2.14 13.21
N LYS A 84 5.65 -0.84 13.37
CA LYS A 84 5.87 0.08 12.25
C LYS A 84 7.32 0.00 11.74
N ASN A 85 7.80 -1.22 11.54
CA ASN A 85 9.12 -1.52 11.01
C ASN A 85 9.22 -1.23 9.51
N ASP A 86 10.41 -1.38 8.93
CA ASP A 86 10.63 -1.01 7.54
C ASP A 86 9.96 -1.96 6.55
N GLY A 87 9.75 -3.23 6.92
CA GLY A 87 8.98 -4.16 6.10
C GLY A 87 7.52 -3.70 5.94
N VAL A 88 6.92 -3.19 7.02
CA VAL A 88 5.56 -2.61 7.02
C VAL A 88 5.50 -1.33 6.19
N LYS A 89 6.49 -0.44 6.33
CA LYS A 89 6.57 0.79 5.51
C LYS A 89 6.70 0.46 4.01
N ARG A 90 7.54 -0.51 3.65
CA ARG A 90 7.71 -0.96 2.26
C ARG A 90 6.43 -1.52 1.66
N ALA A 91 5.58 -2.20 2.43
CA ALA A 91 4.29 -2.67 1.92
C ALA A 91 3.37 -1.50 1.53
N VAL A 92 3.36 -0.43 2.32
CA VAL A 92 2.62 0.80 1.98
C VAL A 92 3.16 1.42 0.68
N VAL A 93 4.48 1.45 0.50
CA VAL A 93 5.12 1.92 -0.74
C VAL A 93 4.74 1.05 -1.93
N LEU A 94 4.83 -0.28 -1.82
CA LEU A 94 4.47 -1.22 -2.89
C LEU A 94 3.03 -1.00 -3.37
N VAL A 95 2.09 -0.90 -2.42
CA VAL A 95 0.69 -0.63 -2.72
C VAL A 95 0.51 0.76 -3.35
N GLY A 96 1.18 1.79 -2.82
CA GLY A 96 1.14 3.14 -3.41
C GLY A 96 1.62 3.15 -4.86
N ARG A 97 2.76 2.49 -5.13
CA ARG A 97 3.37 2.40 -6.46
C ARG A 97 2.46 1.67 -7.44
N PHE A 98 1.90 0.55 -6.99
CA PHE A 98 0.93 -0.21 -7.77
C PHE A 98 -0.27 0.67 -8.17
N LEU A 99 -0.87 1.38 -7.22
CA LEU A 99 -2.04 2.21 -7.50
C LEU A 99 -1.71 3.36 -8.46
N GLN A 100 -0.54 3.98 -8.34
CA GLN A 100 -0.06 4.96 -9.33
C GLN A 100 0.19 4.35 -10.72
N SER A 101 0.69 3.11 -10.80
CA SER A 101 0.88 2.44 -12.10
C SER A 101 -0.44 2.11 -12.81
N VAL A 102 -1.53 1.93 -12.06
CA VAL A 102 -2.88 1.71 -12.62
C VAL A 102 -3.57 3.04 -12.95
N ALA A 103 -3.33 4.07 -12.13
CA ALA A 103 -3.91 5.40 -12.30
C ALA A 103 -2.82 6.47 -12.27
N SER A 104 -2.27 6.79 -13.44
CA SER A 104 -1.20 7.78 -13.61
C SER A 104 -1.59 9.20 -13.22
N GLU A 105 -2.88 9.47 -13.04
CA GLU A 105 -3.40 10.74 -12.51
C GLU A 105 -3.11 10.92 -11.00
N LEU A 106 -2.81 9.84 -10.28
CA LEU A 106 -2.54 9.90 -8.84
C LEU A 106 -1.20 10.58 -8.55
N LYS A 107 -1.27 11.74 -7.90
CA LYS A 107 -0.10 12.50 -7.46
C LYS A 107 0.01 12.45 -5.94
N MET A 108 1.18 12.05 -5.45
CA MET A 108 1.44 12.04 -4.01
C MET A 108 1.35 13.47 -3.45
N GLU A 109 0.40 13.69 -2.55
CA GLU A 109 0.19 14.97 -1.86
C GLU A 109 1.00 15.01 -0.56
N LYS A 110 0.96 13.91 0.22
CA LYS A 110 1.58 13.83 1.54
C LYS A 110 1.96 12.40 1.88
N SER A 111 3.03 12.24 2.65
CA SER A 111 3.43 10.96 3.24
C SER A 111 4.18 11.20 4.54
N ASN A 112 4.16 10.21 5.45
CA ASN A 112 5.02 10.19 6.63
C ASN A 112 6.09 9.08 6.58
N LEU A 113 6.28 8.48 5.40
CA LEU A 113 7.32 7.50 5.15
C LEU A 113 8.68 8.19 4.92
N PRO A 114 9.80 7.51 5.22
CA PRO A 114 11.13 8.01 4.91
C PRO A 114 11.31 8.33 3.42
N VAL A 115 11.99 9.45 3.11
CA VAL A 115 12.15 9.96 1.74
C VAL A 115 12.85 8.96 0.82
N ASP A 116 13.83 8.22 1.34
CA ASP A 116 14.54 7.16 0.64
C ASP A 116 13.62 6.02 0.17
N MET A 117 12.57 5.71 0.92
CA MET A 117 11.57 4.71 0.53
C MET A 117 10.55 5.25 -0.48
N LEU A 118 10.39 6.58 -0.55
CA LEU A 118 9.47 7.24 -1.49
C LEU A 118 10.09 7.49 -2.87
N LYS A 119 11.41 7.39 -3.01
CA LYS A 119 12.09 7.51 -4.33
C LYS A 119 11.59 6.48 -5.34
N ASP A 120 11.07 5.36 -4.86
CA ASP A 120 10.49 4.29 -5.69
C ASP A 120 9.08 4.65 -6.22
N LEU A 121 8.52 5.83 -5.89
CA LEU A 121 7.19 6.33 -6.28
C LEU A 121 7.23 7.52 -7.27
N GLN A 122 8.39 7.80 -7.89
CA GLN A 122 8.58 8.91 -8.82
C GLN A 122 8.43 8.51 -10.28
#